data_AF-A0A963H743-F1
#
_entry.id   AF-A0A963H743-F1
#
_cell.length_a   1.000
_cell.length_b   1.000
_cell.length_c   1.000
_cell.angle_alpha   90.00
_cell.angle_beta   90.00
_cell.angle_gamma   90.00
#
_symmetry.space_group_name_H-M   'P 1'
#
loop_
_entity.id
_entity.type
_entity.pdbx_description
1 polymer ?
#
loop_
_entity_poly.entity_id
_entity_poly.type
_entity_poly.pdbx_seq_one_letter_code
_entity_poly.pdbx_strand_id
1 'polypeptide(L)'
;MRRLARLIHLAALLCAGPLFAADAPNQALTVDHIQPAYARLAAASAALRARVDAFCAAPGGDALNAVQHTHAPAFLAWQGVQHIRVGPVQLFMREFRFQLWPDKRGSVGRHLQRLIAEADPAALAPQRFATGSVAVQGFSAFEQLIHDPAMARFDDPGFAPRCRVLRAIAANLDSM
;
A
#
# COMPACT_ATOMS: atom_id res chain seq x y z
N MET A 1 47.62 -43.53 -43.87
CA MET A 1 46.19 -43.61 -43.47
C MET A 1 45.92 -43.89 -41.98
N ARG A 2 46.79 -43.58 -41.00
CA ARG A 2 46.48 -43.84 -39.56
C ARG A 2 47.08 -42.84 -38.54
N ARG A 3 47.43 -41.61 -38.93
CA ARG A 3 48.08 -40.64 -38.00
C ARG A 3 47.45 -39.23 -37.99
N LEU A 4 46.18 -39.08 -38.33
CA LEU A 4 45.50 -37.76 -38.36
C LEU A 4 44.17 -37.71 -37.60
N ALA A 5 43.83 -38.72 -36.80
CA ALA A 5 42.53 -38.83 -36.12
C ALA A 5 42.61 -38.65 -34.59
N ARG A 6 43.52 -37.81 -34.08
CA ARG A 6 43.69 -37.60 -32.62
C ARG A 6 43.64 -36.14 -32.16
N LEU A 7 43.13 -35.22 -32.97
CA LEU A 7 43.12 -33.79 -32.65
C LEU A 7 41.72 -33.15 -32.52
N ILE A 8 40.65 -33.94 -32.48
CA ILE A 8 39.26 -33.43 -32.41
C ILE A 8 38.57 -33.81 -31.08
N HIS A 9 39.29 -33.81 -29.96
CA HIS A 9 38.69 -34.12 -28.64
C HIS A 9 38.96 -33.07 -27.56
N LEU A 10 39.41 -31.86 -27.90
CA LEU A 10 39.72 -30.84 -26.87
C LEU A 10 39.22 -29.44 -27.21
N ALA A 11 37.97 -29.29 -27.67
CA ALA A 11 37.38 -27.97 -27.89
C ALA A 11 35.87 -27.91 -27.59
N ALA A 12 35.40 -28.66 -26.58
CA ALA A 12 33.99 -28.63 -26.15
C ALA A 12 33.81 -28.42 -24.64
N LEU A 13 34.74 -27.71 -23.99
CA LEU A 13 34.70 -27.49 -22.54
C LEU A 13 34.81 -26.01 -22.10
N LEU A 14 34.37 -25.07 -22.94
CA LEU A 14 34.30 -23.66 -22.56
C LEU A 14 33.00 -22.96 -22.99
N CYS A 15 31.85 -23.51 -22.56
CA CYS A 15 30.60 -22.75 -22.47
C CYS A 15 29.83 -23.07 -21.17
N ALA A 16 30.53 -23.30 -20.06
CA ALA A 16 29.91 -23.20 -18.73
C ALA A 16 30.22 -21.83 -18.14
N GLY A 17 29.75 -20.77 -18.82
CA GLY A 17 29.58 -19.49 -18.14
C GLY A 17 28.58 -19.67 -16.99
N PRO A 18 28.73 -18.98 -15.85
CA PRO A 18 27.87 -19.21 -14.71
C PRO A 18 26.45 -18.74 -15.05
N LEU A 19 25.59 -19.64 -15.52
CA LEU A 19 24.16 -19.39 -15.69
C LEU A 19 23.46 -19.07 -14.35
N PHE A 20 24.15 -19.31 -13.22
CA PHE A 20 23.63 -19.18 -11.84
C PHE A 20 24.13 -17.94 -11.07
N ALA A 21 24.92 -17.05 -11.70
CA ALA A 21 25.42 -15.86 -10.99
C ALA A 21 24.32 -14.82 -10.68
N ALA A 22 23.15 -14.91 -11.32
CA ALA A 22 22.03 -14.00 -11.11
C ALA A 22 21.07 -14.42 -9.98
N ASP A 23 21.06 -15.70 -9.55
CA ASP A 23 20.05 -16.20 -8.60
C ASP A 23 20.30 -15.71 -7.17
N ALA A 24 21.55 -15.72 -6.70
CA ALA A 24 21.86 -15.33 -5.32
C ALA A 24 21.62 -13.82 -5.03
N PRO A 25 22.01 -12.86 -5.90
CA PRO A 25 21.66 -11.45 -5.70
C PRO A 25 20.15 -11.20 -5.75
N ASN A 26 19.43 -11.87 -6.65
CA ASN A 26 17.97 -11.74 -6.75
C ASN A 26 17.25 -12.31 -5.53
N GLN A 27 17.77 -13.41 -4.97
CA GLN A 27 17.25 -14.01 -3.75
C GLN A 27 17.46 -13.08 -2.55
N ALA A 28 18.66 -12.51 -2.37
CA ALA A 28 18.93 -11.57 -1.29
C ALA A 28 18.02 -10.32 -1.38
N LEU A 29 17.88 -9.72 -2.57
CA LEU A 29 16.97 -8.59 -2.79
C LEU A 29 15.51 -8.95 -2.46
N THR A 30 15.06 -10.14 -2.85
CA THR A 30 13.66 -10.54 -2.66
C THR A 30 13.38 -10.92 -1.21
N VAL A 31 14.19 -11.82 -0.64
CA VAL A 31 13.96 -12.45 0.67
C VAL A 31 14.40 -11.54 1.81
N ASP A 32 15.50 -10.81 1.67
CA ASP A 32 16.06 -10.03 2.79
C ASP A 32 15.59 -8.57 2.78
N HIS A 33 15.12 -8.05 1.63
CA HIS A 33 14.72 -6.65 1.50
C HIS A 33 13.24 -6.46 1.13
N ILE A 34 12.78 -6.98 -0.01
CA ILE A 34 11.43 -6.71 -0.53
C ILE A 34 10.35 -7.34 0.36
N GLN A 35 10.44 -8.66 0.62
CA GLN A 35 9.42 -9.36 1.41
C GLN A 35 9.30 -8.81 2.84
N PRO A 36 10.39 -8.59 3.60
CA PRO A 36 10.29 -8.05 4.95
C PRO A 36 9.74 -6.62 4.97
N ALA A 37 10.05 -5.80 3.96
CA ALA A 37 9.53 -4.44 3.88
C ALA A 37 8.01 -4.42 3.63
N TYR A 38 7.50 -5.28 2.72
CA TYR A 38 6.05 -5.43 2.54
C TYR A 38 5.37 -6.10 3.74
N ALA A 39 6.03 -7.03 4.44
CA ALA A 39 5.50 -7.60 5.69
C ALA A 39 5.34 -6.53 6.79
N ARG A 40 6.28 -5.58 6.90
CA ARG A 40 6.15 -4.42 7.80
C ARG A 40 4.98 -3.52 7.40
N LEU A 41 4.79 -3.26 6.10
CA LEU A 41 3.66 -2.48 5.61
C LEU A 41 2.32 -3.16 5.93
N ALA A 42 2.21 -4.47 5.70
CA ALA A 42 1.01 -5.24 6.02
C ALA A 42 0.70 -5.18 7.52
N ALA A 43 1.68 -5.47 8.38
CA ALA A 43 1.50 -5.42 9.83
C ALA A 43 1.11 -4.02 10.34
N ALA A 44 1.73 -2.96 9.81
CA ALA A 44 1.41 -1.60 10.20
C ALA A 44 0.02 -1.15 9.70
N SER A 45 -0.41 -1.60 8.51
CA SER A 45 -1.74 -1.34 7.98
C SER A 45 -2.83 -2.05 8.78
N ALA A 46 -2.59 -3.31 9.20
CA ALA A 46 -3.46 -4.05 10.11
C ALA A 46 -3.62 -3.35 11.46
N ALA A 47 -2.50 -2.88 12.05
CA ALA A 47 -2.52 -2.12 13.30
C ALA A 47 -3.29 -0.79 13.16
N LEU A 48 -3.11 -0.09 12.04
CA LEU A 48 -3.87 1.13 11.74
C LEU A 48 -5.37 0.83 11.61
N ARG A 49 -5.75 -0.24 10.91
CA ARG A 49 -7.14 -0.68 10.79
C ARG A 49 -7.76 -0.97 12.16
N ALA A 50 -7.09 -1.74 13.00
CA ALA A 50 -7.57 -2.03 14.35
C ALA A 50 -7.77 -0.75 15.18
N ARG A 51 -6.83 0.21 15.08
CA ARG A 51 -6.94 1.50 15.76
C ARG A 51 -8.15 2.32 15.26
N VAL A 52 -8.38 2.36 13.95
CA VAL A 52 -9.55 3.03 13.36
C VAL A 52 -10.85 2.39 13.81
N ASP A 53 -10.91 1.06 13.89
CA ASP A 53 -12.09 0.36 14.35
C ASP A 53 -12.43 0.68 15.80
N ALA A 54 -11.43 0.69 16.68
CA ALA A 54 -11.59 1.10 18.07
C ALA A 54 -12.07 2.55 18.19
N PHE A 55 -11.43 3.48 17.46
CA PHE A 55 -11.82 4.89 17.44
C PHE A 55 -13.28 5.08 17.00
N CYS A 56 -13.68 4.42 15.91
CA CYS A 56 -15.03 4.55 15.37
C CYS A 56 -16.10 3.75 16.14
N ALA A 57 -15.72 2.95 17.14
CA ALA A 57 -16.64 2.27 18.06
C ALA A 57 -16.87 3.08 19.34
N ALA A 58 -15.83 3.75 19.83
CA ALA A 58 -15.88 4.58 21.04
C ALA A 58 -15.12 5.89 20.81
N PRO A 59 -15.76 6.91 20.20
CA PRO A 59 -15.14 8.22 20.01
C PRO A 59 -15.04 9.00 21.32
N GLY A 60 -14.10 9.95 21.37
CA GLY A 60 -13.92 10.86 22.49
C GLY A 60 -12.50 10.84 23.07
N GLY A 61 -12.21 11.81 23.95
CA GLY A 61 -10.88 11.98 24.53
C GLY A 61 -9.78 12.09 23.47
N ASP A 62 -8.65 11.41 23.71
CA ASP A 62 -7.48 11.40 22.81
C ASP A 62 -7.57 10.35 21.69
N ALA A 63 -8.75 9.80 21.40
CA ALA A 63 -8.87 8.66 20.48
C ALA A 63 -8.48 9.00 19.03
N LEU A 64 -8.74 10.22 18.54
CA LEU A 64 -8.25 10.67 17.22
C LEU A 64 -6.72 10.80 17.20
N ASN A 65 -6.12 11.30 18.28
CA ASN A 65 -4.67 11.38 18.41
C ASN A 65 -4.04 9.98 18.30
N ALA A 66 -4.65 8.98 18.93
CA ALA A 66 -4.17 7.60 18.80
C ALA A 66 -4.23 7.06 17.35
N VAL A 67 -5.25 7.46 16.56
CA VAL A 67 -5.29 7.15 15.12
C VAL A 67 -4.16 7.85 14.37
N GLN A 68 -3.97 9.15 14.59
CA GLN A 68 -2.89 9.93 13.98
C GLN A 68 -1.50 9.37 14.31
N HIS A 69 -1.29 8.96 15.57
CA HIS A 69 -0.03 8.35 16.01
C HIS A 69 0.21 6.98 15.37
N THR A 70 -0.85 6.19 15.15
CA THR A 70 -0.75 4.88 14.48
C THR A 70 -0.63 5.02 12.94
N HIS A 71 -1.13 6.12 12.37
CA HIS A 71 -1.00 6.41 10.94
C HIS A 71 0.46 6.61 10.52
N ALA A 72 1.24 7.35 11.30
CA ALA A 72 2.63 7.67 10.99
C ALA A 72 3.50 6.42 10.69
N PRO A 73 3.58 5.37 11.52
CA PRO A 73 4.36 4.18 11.21
C PRO A 73 3.83 3.40 9.99
N ALA A 74 2.52 3.37 9.74
CA ALA A 74 1.96 2.74 8.54
C ALA A 74 2.34 3.50 7.27
N PHE A 75 2.26 4.83 7.30
CA PHE A 75 2.71 5.67 6.19
C PHE A 75 4.21 5.53 5.94
N LEU A 76 5.03 5.52 6.98
CA LEU A 76 6.49 5.31 6.87
C LEU A 76 6.83 3.92 6.32
N ALA A 77 6.09 2.88 6.68
CA ALA A 77 6.25 1.55 6.11
C ALA A 77 5.97 1.55 4.60
N TRP A 78 4.97 2.31 4.15
CA TRP A 78 4.72 2.52 2.72
C TRP A 78 5.84 3.31 2.04
N GLN A 79 6.30 4.41 2.64
CA GLN A 79 7.46 5.16 2.12
C GLN A 79 8.69 4.25 1.95
N GLY A 80 8.91 3.32 2.88
CA GLY A 80 10.01 2.36 2.84
C GLY A 80 9.94 1.33 1.70
N VAL A 81 8.82 1.20 1.00
CA VAL A 81 8.67 0.32 -0.18
C VAL A 81 8.41 1.09 -1.48
N GLN A 82 8.25 2.42 -1.45
CA GLN A 82 7.90 3.20 -2.65
C GLN A 82 8.94 3.15 -3.77
N HIS A 83 10.21 2.89 -3.46
CA HIS A 83 11.24 2.71 -4.47
C HIS A 83 11.07 1.42 -5.27
N ILE A 84 10.29 0.45 -4.76
CA ILE A 84 9.95 -0.79 -5.44
C ILE A 84 8.79 -0.49 -6.39
N ARG A 85 9.11 -0.26 -7.66
CA ARG A 85 8.13 0.14 -8.68
C ARG A 85 7.88 -0.93 -9.75
N VAL A 86 8.23 -2.18 -9.46
CA VAL A 86 8.11 -3.32 -10.36
C VAL A 86 7.39 -4.47 -9.67
N GLY A 87 6.67 -5.30 -10.44
CA GLY A 87 6.01 -6.49 -9.93
C GLY A 87 4.60 -6.22 -9.37
N PRO A 88 4.15 -6.93 -8.32
CA PRO A 88 2.76 -6.90 -7.86
C PRO A 88 2.19 -5.51 -7.54
N VAL A 89 3.05 -4.55 -7.15
CA VAL A 89 2.66 -3.16 -6.84
C VAL A 89 2.11 -2.39 -8.05
N GLN A 90 2.44 -2.82 -9.27
CA GLN A 90 1.93 -2.21 -10.51
C GLN A 90 0.53 -2.75 -10.89
N LEU A 91 0.14 -3.89 -10.35
CA LEU A 91 -1.15 -4.50 -10.65
C LEU A 91 -2.28 -3.64 -10.08
N PHE A 92 -3.36 -3.51 -10.84
CA PHE A 92 -4.58 -2.81 -10.41
C PHE A 92 -4.36 -1.38 -9.90
N MET A 93 -3.28 -0.71 -10.33
CA MET A 93 -2.85 0.61 -9.84
C MET A 93 -2.55 0.65 -8.35
N ARG A 94 -2.07 -0.46 -7.76
CA ARG A 94 -1.85 -0.58 -6.31
C ARG A 94 -0.91 0.50 -5.76
N GLU A 95 0.12 0.90 -6.51
CA GLU A 95 0.98 2.06 -6.20
C GLU A 95 0.16 3.32 -5.88
N PHE A 96 -0.77 3.70 -6.75
CA PHE A 96 -1.58 4.90 -6.56
C PHE A 96 -2.71 4.69 -5.55
N ARG A 97 -3.18 3.43 -5.37
CA ARG A 97 -4.17 3.08 -4.34
C ARG A 97 -3.62 3.10 -2.94
N PHE A 98 -2.31 2.87 -2.76
CA PHE A 98 -1.63 3.16 -1.50
C PHE A 98 -1.42 4.66 -1.31
N GLN A 99 -1.00 5.38 -2.36
CA GLN A 99 -0.84 6.83 -2.27
C GLN A 99 -0.99 7.51 -3.64
N LEU A 100 -2.07 8.26 -3.82
CA LEU A 100 -2.18 9.16 -4.96
C LEU A 100 -1.32 10.40 -4.70
N TRP A 101 -0.16 10.47 -5.36
CA TRP A 101 0.75 11.60 -5.30
C TRP A 101 1.57 11.70 -6.60
N PRO A 102 1.79 12.90 -7.17
CA PRO A 102 1.25 14.20 -6.77
C PRO A 102 -0.21 14.40 -7.20
N ASP A 103 -1.04 14.99 -6.35
CA ASP A 103 -2.44 15.34 -6.68
C ASP A 103 -2.57 16.80 -7.15
N LYS A 104 -2.03 17.09 -8.34
CA LYS A 104 -2.03 18.46 -8.91
C LYS A 104 -3.43 19.07 -9.06
N ARG A 105 -4.45 18.22 -9.16
CA ARG A 105 -5.83 18.65 -9.39
C ARG A 105 -6.62 18.74 -8.09
N GLY A 106 -6.09 18.41 -6.91
CA GLY A 106 -6.85 18.38 -5.66
C GLY A 106 -8.03 17.41 -5.71
N SER A 107 -7.86 16.28 -6.40
CA SER A 107 -8.87 15.25 -6.60
C SER A 107 -9.23 14.54 -5.31
N VAL A 108 -8.25 14.30 -4.43
CA VAL A 108 -8.44 13.61 -3.15
C VAL A 108 -9.51 14.32 -2.33
N GLY A 109 -9.29 15.61 -2.03
CA GLY A 109 -10.22 16.36 -1.17
C GLY A 109 -11.62 16.46 -1.74
N ARG A 110 -11.76 16.75 -3.04
CA ARG A 110 -13.08 16.85 -3.68
C ARG A 110 -13.85 15.53 -3.68
N HIS A 111 -13.18 14.42 -3.99
CA HIS A 111 -13.85 13.13 -4.03
C HIS A 111 -14.17 12.63 -2.62
N LEU A 112 -13.29 12.91 -1.67
CA LEU A 112 -13.47 12.54 -0.27
C LEU A 112 -14.65 13.29 0.36
N GLN A 113 -14.77 14.60 0.14
CA GLN A 113 -15.93 15.39 0.59
C GLN A 113 -17.24 14.82 0.05
N ARG A 114 -17.28 14.46 -1.25
CA ARG A 114 -18.45 13.82 -1.86
C ARG A 114 -18.76 12.47 -1.22
N LEU A 115 -17.76 11.62 -1.05
CA LEU A 115 -17.92 10.30 -0.47
C LEU A 115 -18.42 10.36 0.99
N ILE A 116 -17.96 11.33 1.78
CA ILE A 116 -18.46 11.56 3.14
C ILE A 116 -19.91 12.06 3.12
N ALA A 117 -20.25 12.97 2.21
CA ALA A 117 -21.60 13.52 2.10
C ALA A 117 -22.62 12.45 1.70
N GLU A 118 -22.26 11.58 0.75
CA GLU A 118 -23.11 10.48 0.31
C GLU A 118 -23.11 9.32 1.33
N ALA A 119 -21.94 8.94 1.82
CA ALA A 119 -21.69 7.82 2.72
C ALA A 119 -22.51 6.56 2.40
N ASP A 120 -22.68 6.29 1.10
CA ASP A 120 -23.44 5.16 0.57
C ASP A 120 -22.79 3.84 1.02
N PRO A 121 -23.50 2.98 1.79
CA PRO A 121 -22.99 1.67 2.18
C PRO A 121 -22.54 0.80 1.01
N ALA A 122 -23.18 0.91 -0.16
CA ALA A 122 -22.82 0.11 -1.33
C ALA A 122 -21.48 0.57 -1.93
N ALA A 123 -21.23 1.88 -1.97
CA ALA A 123 -19.96 2.44 -2.42
C ALA A 123 -18.78 2.11 -1.48
N LEU A 124 -19.06 1.99 -0.17
CA LEU A 124 -18.08 1.68 0.87
C LEU A 124 -17.87 0.17 1.09
N ALA A 125 -18.64 -0.69 0.43
CA ALA A 125 -18.46 -2.14 0.50
C ALA A 125 -17.09 -2.55 -0.05
N PRO A 126 -16.36 -3.50 0.56
CA PRO A 126 -14.95 -3.76 0.26
C PRO A 126 -14.65 -3.95 -1.23
N GLN A 127 -15.43 -4.77 -1.93
CA GLN A 127 -15.21 -5.08 -3.35
C GLN A 127 -15.46 -3.86 -4.25
N ARG A 128 -16.48 -3.04 -3.92
CA ARG A 128 -16.80 -1.82 -4.67
C ARG A 128 -15.77 -0.75 -4.39
N PHE A 129 -15.43 -0.55 -3.13
CA PHE A 129 -14.43 0.42 -2.70
C PHE A 129 -13.07 0.15 -3.35
N ALA A 130 -12.58 -1.10 -3.31
CA ALA A 130 -11.29 -1.49 -3.89
C ALA A 130 -11.15 -1.22 -5.39
N THR A 131 -12.27 -1.23 -6.13
CA THR A 131 -12.30 -0.94 -7.58
C THR A 131 -12.65 0.51 -7.91
N GLY A 132 -13.11 1.28 -6.92
CA GLY A 132 -13.52 2.67 -7.05
C GLY A 132 -12.38 3.65 -7.32
N SER A 133 -12.70 4.93 -7.17
CA SER A 133 -11.75 6.03 -7.41
C SER A 133 -10.53 5.91 -6.50
N VAL A 134 -9.35 5.94 -7.10
CA VAL A 134 -8.08 5.94 -6.37
C VAL A 134 -7.96 7.17 -5.45
N ALA A 135 -8.61 8.28 -5.79
CA ALA A 135 -8.54 9.53 -5.04
C ALA A 135 -9.16 9.46 -3.63
N VAL A 136 -10.02 8.48 -3.36
CA VAL A 136 -10.63 8.28 -2.03
C VAL A 136 -9.98 7.14 -1.26
N GLN A 137 -8.87 6.60 -1.75
CA GLN A 137 -8.17 5.46 -1.16
C GLN A 137 -6.81 5.86 -0.62
N GLY A 138 -6.22 4.94 0.13
CA GLY A 138 -4.82 5.02 0.53
C GLY A 138 -4.51 6.11 1.54
N PHE A 139 -3.23 6.32 1.75
CA PHE A 139 -2.68 7.25 2.73
C PHE A 139 -3.01 8.71 2.40
N SER A 140 -3.06 9.11 1.13
CA SER A 140 -3.43 10.51 0.78
C SER A 140 -4.84 10.87 1.25
N ALA A 141 -5.82 9.97 1.04
CA ALA A 141 -7.19 10.20 1.50
C ALA A 141 -7.30 10.06 3.02
N PHE A 142 -6.60 9.07 3.60
CA PHE A 142 -6.55 8.86 5.04
C PHE A 142 -6.04 10.12 5.77
N GLU A 143 -4.90 10.66 5.33
CA GLU A 143 -4.26 11.83 5.92
C GLU A 143 -5.19 13.04 5.92
N GLN A 144 -5.88 13.32 4.79
CA GLN A 144 -6.85 14.41 4.75
C GLN A 144 -7.99 14.20 5.77
N LEU A 145 -8.51 12.98 5.92
CA LEU A 145 -9.58 12.72 6.89
C LEU A 145 -9.18 12.96 8.34
N ILE A 146 -7.92 12.72 8.70
CA ILE A 146 -7.49 12.74 10.11
C ILE A 146 -6.62 13.95 10.48
N HIS A 147 -6.09 14.69 9.51
CA HIS A 147 -5.22 15.84 9.76
C HIS A 147 -5.73 17.17 9.18
N ASP A 148 -6.53 17.17 8.10
CA ASP A 148 -7.07 18.42 7.55
C ASP A 148 -8.13 19.00 8.50
N PRO A 149 -7.97 20.22 9.04
CA PRO A 149 -8.94 20.81 9.97
C PRO A 149 -10.37 20.90 9.41
N ALA A 150 -10.53 21.00 8.08
CA ALA A 150 -11.85 21.02 7.45
C ALA A 150 -12.54 19.65 7.46
N MET A 151 -11.78 18.56 7.53
CA MET A 151 -12.29 17.18 7.47
C MET A 151 -12.19 16.43 8.78
N ALA A 152 -11.15 16.66 9.58
CA ALA A 152 -10.82 15.98 10.83
C ALA A 152 -11.73 16.41 12.00
N ARG A 153 -13.04 16.42 11.75
CA ARG A 153 -14.10 16.80 12.67
C ARG A 153 -14.87 15.55 13.06
N PHE A 154 -14.53 14.97 14.20
CA PHE A 154 -15.11 13.73 14.72
C PHE A 154 -15.90 13.96 16.02
N ASP A 155 -16.21 15.21 16.31
CA ASP A 155 -16.93 15.71 17.49
C ASP A 155 -18.29 16.32 17.11
N ASP A 156 -18.71 16.20 15.84
CA ASP A 156 -19.95 16.75 15.30
C ASP A 156 -20.90 15.64 14.78
N PRO A 157 -22.14 15.97 14.38
CA PRO A 157 -23.07 14.98 13.81
C PRO A 157 -22.57 14.25 12.53
N GLY A 158 -21.56 14.78 11.86
CA GLY A 158 -20.90 14.14 10.71
C GLY A 158 -19.88 13.06 11.11
N PHE A 159 -19.72 12.76 12.40
CA PHE A 159 -18.88 11.67 12.90
C PHE A 159 -19.13 10.34 12.17
N ALA A 160 -20.39 9.86 12.14
CA ALA A 160 -20.71 8.53 11.64
C ALA A 160 -20.38 8.35 10.13
N PRO A 161 -20.75 9.29 9.22
CA PRO A 161 -20.28 9.27 7.84
C PRO A 161 -18.75 9.22 7.70
N ARG A 162 -18.02 10.11 8.39
CA ARG A 162 -16.55 10.15 8.32
C ARG A 162 -15.93 8.86 8.82
N CYS A 163 -16.46 8.28 9.90
CA CYS A 163 -16.00 7.01 10.42
C CYS A 163 -16.25 5.83 9.47
N ARG A 164 -17.37 5.81 8.74
CA ARG A 164 -17.60 4.80 7.70
C ARG A 164 -16.57 4.89 6.58
N VAL A 165 -16.26 6.10 6.12
CA VAL A 165 -15.25 6.33 5.08
C VAL A 165 -13.84 5.98 5.60
N LEU A 166 -13.48 6.44 6.80
CA LEU A 166 -12.18 6.16 7.42
C LEU A 166 -11.96 4.65 7.58
N ARG A 167 -12.99 3.92 8.01
CA ARG A 167 -12.98 2.45 8.08
C ARG A 167 -12.76 1.83 6.70
N ALA A 168 -13.48 2.27 5.67
CA ALA A 168 -13.32 1.73 4.32
C ALA A 168 -11.89 1.91 3.79
N ILE A 169 -11.29 3.09 3.99
CA ILE A 169 -9.91 3.37 3.59
C ILE A 169 -8.93 2.46 4.34
N ALA A 170 -9.05 2.36 5.67
CA ALA A 170 -8.18 1.53 6.48
C ALA A 170 -8.27 0.04 6.12
N ALA A 171 -9.49 -0.46 5.87
CA ALA A 171 -9.71 -1.85 5.47
C ALA A 171 -9.10 -2.13 4.09
N ASN A 172 -9.20 -1.18 3.16
CA ASN A 172 -8.59 -1.32 1.86
C ASN A 172 -7.06 -1.35 1.93
N LEU A 173 -6.44 -0.48 2.75
CA LEU A 173 -5.00 -0.49 3.02
C LEU A 173 -4.51 -1.82 3.58
N ASP A 174 -5.25 -2.40 4.54
CA ASP A 174 -4.94 -3.68 5.16
C ASP A 174 -5.08 -4.88 4.19
N SER A 175 -6.01 -4.78 3.22
CA SER A 175 -6.28 -5.85 2.25
C SER A 175 -5.37 -5.89 1.01
N MET A 176 -4.52 -4.89 0.81
CA MET A 176 -3.66 -4.75 -0.39
C MET A 176 -2.30 -5.42 -0.22
#